data_AF-A0AAN8ZCN2-F1
#
_entry.id   AF-A0AAN8ZCN2-F1
#
_cell.length_a   1.000
_cell.length_b   1.000
_cell.length_c   1.000
_cell.angle_alpha   90.00
_cell.angle_beta   90.00
_cell.angle_gamma   90.00
#
_symmetry.space_group_name_H-M   'P 1'
#
loop_
_entity.id
_entity.type
_entity.pdbx_description
1 polymer ?
#
loop_
_entity_poly.entity_id
_entity_poly.type
_entity_poly.pdbx_seq_one_letter_code
_entity_poly.pdbx_strand_id
1 'polypeptide(L)'
;MENNLYPSLHLCPDGNLFIFANNRSILLDYTNNKVVRMYPDMPGGVARNYPSTGSSVLLPLKLLPINSSAPNAEVFICGGTHPYSYQKANEGMFLEATRSCGRLNITSANPEWEMEEMPLRRVMGDMILLPTGDVLIMNGARKGSAGWNDAIDPVLIPVIYQPDTDDSGTMKFGGFEVMKGSVISRLYHSSAHLLSDGRAVYNFSTELSVEAFYPPCLDSSRSRPSNLWISAGTEFGNMQKFEVNFQYEIMVYLGKNDNEKIKVTMVAPSFTTHSFSMNQRVLVLANDGVRQVSAVSYYVECYVPATAALAPPGYYLKPPFYTWSGLDLT
;
A
#
# COMPACT_ATOMS: atom_id res chain seq x y z
N MET A 1 4.20 -19.68 22.42
CA MET A 1 2.85 -20.00 21.93
C MET A 1 2.67 -19.20 20.65
N GLU A 2 2.38 -19.85 19.53
CA GLU A 2 2.01 -19.10 18.30
C GLU A 2 0.69 -18.41 18.59
N ASN A 3 0.72 -17.09 18.72
CA ASN A 3 -0.48 -16.29 18.91
C ASN A 3 -0.67 -15.49 17.63
N ASN A 4 -1.44 -15.98 16.66
CA ASN A 4 -1.77 -15.32 15.38
C ASN A 4 -2.63 -14.06 15.57
N LEU A 5 -2.23 -13.18 16.49
CA LEU A 5 -2.84 -11.89 16.75
C LEU A 5 -2.53 -10.97 15.57
N TYR A 6 -3.45 -10.04 15.35
CA TYR A 6 -3.41 -9.11 14.22
C TYR A 6 -3.30 -9.85 12.87
N PRO A 7 -4.26 -10.74 12.53
CA PRO A 7 -4.32 -11.30 11.19
C PRO A 7 -4.45 -10.18 10.16
N SER A 8 -3.85 -10.35 8.99
CA SER A 8 -3.97 -9.36 7.93
C SER A 8 -5.34 -9.51 7.27
N LEU A 9 -6.15 -8.47 7.38
CA LEU A 9 -7.53 -8.42 6.91
C LEU A 9 -7.67 -7.38 5.80
N HIS A 10 -8.16 -7.81 4.63
CA HIS A 10 -8.43 -6.93 3.50
C HIS A 10 -9.84 -7.16 2.95
N LEU A 11 -10.65 -6.10 2.84
CA LEU A 11 -11.95 -6.17 2.18
C LEU A 11 -11.76 -6.30 0.66
N CYS A 12 -12.35 -7.31 0.06
CA CYS A 12 -12.20 -7.61 -1.36
C CYS A 12 -13.21 -6.83 -2.21
N PRO A 13 -12.95 -6.66 -3.53
CA PRO A 13 -13.89 -5.98 -4.43
C PRO A 13 -15.31 -6.58 -4.48
N ASP A 14 -15.44 -7.88 -4.20
CA ASP A 14 -16.70 -8.63 -4.16
C ASP A 14 -17.44 -8.49 -2.81
N GLY A 15 -16.85 -7.80 -1.83
CA GLY A 15 -17.40 -7.59 -0.49
C GLY A 15 -17.00 -8.67 0.52
N ASN A 16 -16.25 -9.72 0.14
CA ASN A 16 -15.74 -10.71 1.09
C ASN A 16 -14.47 -10.21 1.82
N LEU A 17 -14.11 -10.85 2.93
CA LEU A 17 -12.87 -10.54 3.66
C LEU A 17 -11.78 -11.56 3.33
N PHE A 18 -10.66 -11.08 2.78
CA PHE A 18 -9.43 -11.84 2.75
C PHE A 18 -8.79 -11.82 4.14
N ILE A 19 -8.49 -13.00 4.68
CA ILE A 19 -7.88 -13.17 5.99
C ILE A 19 -6.59 -13.95 5.81
N PHE A 20 -5.46 -13.39 6.26
CA PHE A 20 -4.18 -14.07 6.30
C PHE A 20 -3.67 -14.18 7.74
N ALA A 21 -3.30 -15.40 8.14
CA ALA A 21 -2.79 -15.72 9.46
C ALA A 21 -1.64 -16.73 9.38
N ASN A 22 -0.55 -16.44 10.09
CA ASN A 22 0.71 -17.18 10.04
C ASN A 22 1.31 -17.20 8.62
N ASN A 23 0.97 -18.23 7.83
CA ASN A 23 1.35 -18.39 6.44
C ASN A 23 0.17 -18.83 5.55
N ARG A 24 -1.07 -18.80 6.07
CA ARG A 24 -2.27 -19.30 5.39
C ARG A 24 -3.28 -18.19 5.16
N SER A 25 -4.13 -18.36 4.16
CA SER A 25 -5.23 -17.43 3.94
C SER A 25 -6.52 -18.06 3.44
N ILE A 26 -7.62 -17.35 3.73
CA ILE A 26 -8.97 -17.68 3.30
C ILE A 26 -9.69 -16.44 2.78
N LEU A 27 -10.75 -16.66 2.01
CA LEU A 27 -11.76 -15.66 1.70
C LEU A 27 -13.02 -16.01 2.51
N LEU A 28 -13.44 -15.09 3.37
CA LEU A 28 -14.58 -15.26 4.27
C LEU A 28 -15.74 -14.37 3.82
N ASP A 29 -16.87 -14.99 3.53
CA ASP A 29 -18.16 -14.31 3.57
C ASP A 29 -18.54 -14.12 5.05
N TYR A 30 -18.25 -12.93 5.57
CA TYR A 30 -18.47 -12.60 6.97
C TYR A 30 -19.94 -12.38 7.30
N THR A 31 -20.81 -12.18 6.30
CA THR A 31 -22.25 -12.00 6.51
C THR A 31 -22.90 -13.35 6.82
N ASN A 32 -22.52 -14.39 6.07
CA ASN A 32 -23.03 -15.75 6.27
C ASN A 32 -22.09 -16.64 7.10
N ASN A 33 -20.96 -16.09 7.57
CA ASN A 33 -19.91 -16.80 8.30
C ASN A 33 -19.43 -18.07 7.57
N LYS A 34 -19.13 -17.92 6.27
CA LYS A 34 -18.75 -19.04 5.39
C LYS A 34 -17.40 -18.79 4.73
N VAL A 35 -16.51 -19.76 4.83
CA VAL A 35 -15.28 -19.76 4.01
C VAL A 35 -15.68 -20.05 2.57
N VAL A 36 -15.57 -19.04 1.70
CA VAL A 36 -15.91 -19.17 0.27
C VAL A 36 -14.72 -19.66 -0.55
N ARG A 37 -13.50 -19.45 -0.05
CA ARG A 37 -12.27 -19.89 -0.70
C ARG A 37 -11.15 -20.13 0.30
N MET A 38 -10.33 -21.15 0.05
CA MET A 38 -9.02 -21.32 0.67
C MET A 38 -7.95 -21.03 -0.39
N TYR A 39 -6.89 -20.33 0.00
CA TYR A 39 -5.75 -20.04 -0.86
C TYR A 39 -4.60 -21.01 -0.55
N PRO A 40 -3.64 -21.20 -1.47
CA PRO A 40 -2.45 -21.96 -1.15
C PRO A 40 -1.68 -21.35 0.03
N ASP A 41 -1.00 -22.19 0.81
CA ASP A 41 -0.10 -21.72 1.86
C ASP A 41 1.05 -20.91 1.23
N MET A 42 1.40 -19.78 1.85
CA MET A 42 2.55 -18.99 1.44
C MET A 42 3.82 -19.81 1.66
N PRO A 43 4.66 -20.02 0.62
CA PRO A 43 5.85 -20.86 0.74
C PRO A 43 6.94 -20.20 1.59
N GLY A 44 7.89 -21.00 2.04
CA GLY A 44 9.09 -20.55 2.76
C GLY A 44 9.08 -20.76 4.27
N GLY A 45 7.99 -21.25 4.86
CA GLY A 45 7.95 -21.63 6.29
C GLY A 45 8.13 -20.45 7.26
N VAL A 46 7.80 -19.24 6.81
CA VAL A 46 7.91 -18.01 7.61
C VAL A 46 6.54 -17.63 8.14
N ALA A 47 6.46 -17.28 9.42
CA ALA A 47 5.28 -16.71 10.04
C ALA A 47 5.24 -15.18 9.83
N ARG A 48 4.07 -14.63 9.46
CA ARG A 48 3.91 -13.18 9.19
C ARG A 48 3.03 -12.44 10.19
N ASN A 49 2.36 -13.12 11.09
CA ASN A 49 1.56 -12.46 12.13
C ASN A 49 2.29 -12.52 13.47
N TYR A 50 1.80 -11.78 14.46
CA TYR A 50 2.43 -11.72 15.77
C TYR A 50 2.74 -13.14 16.30
N PRO A 51 3.85 -13.35 17.03
CA PRO A 51 4.95 -12.42 17.29
C PRO A 51 5.95 -12.30 16.12
N SER A 52 5.74 -13.01 15.02
CA SER A 52 6.68 -12.96 13.89
C SER A 52 6.56 -11.70 13.05
N THR A 53 5.37 -11.09 12.99
CA THR A 53 5.07 -9.72 12.53
C THR A 53 5.80 -9.30 11.24
N GLY A 54 5.31 -9.80 10.11
CA GLY A 54 5.43 -9.14 8.81
C GLY A 54 4.33 -8.09 8.62
N SER A 55 4.34 -7.44 7.45
CA SER A 55 3.33 -6.45 7.05
C SER A 55 2.59 -6.90 5.80
N SER A 56 1.38 -6.37 5.61
CA SER A 56 0.54 -6.66 4.46
C SER A 56 -0.23 -5.44 3.96
N VAL A 57 -0.37 -5.33 2.64
CA VAL A 57 -1.23 -4.35 1.97
C VAL A 57 -2.08 -5.03 0.90
N LEU A 58 -3.27 -4.48 0.66
CA LEU A 58 -4.00 -4.67 -0.59
C LEU A 58 -3.41 -3.66 -1.59
N LEU A 59 -2.76 -4.14 -2.65
CA LEU A 59 -2.19 -3.28 -3.68
C LEU A 59 -3.27 -2.39 -4.32
N PRO A 60 -2.89 -1.24 -4.90
CA PRO A 60 -3.86 -0.27 -5.41
C PRO A 60 -4.88 -0.91 -6.36
N LEU A 61 -6.17 -0.69 -6.10
CA LEU A 61 -7.23 -1.18 -6.97
C LEU A 61 -7.36 -0.23 -8.15
N LYS A 62 -6.99 -0.72 -9.34
CA LYS A 62 -7.17 0.00 -10.60
C LYS A 62 -8.61 -0.17 -11.06
N LEU A 63 -9.40 0.88 -10.88
CA LEU A 63 -10.80 0.86 -11.28
C LEU A 63 -10.89 0.95 -12.80
N LEU A 64 -11.70 0.08 -13.36
CA LEU A 64 -11.98 0.02 -14.78
C LEU A 64 -13.23 0.89 -15.09
N PRO A 65 -13.45 1.28 -16.35
CA PRO A 65 -14.61 2.09 -16.73
C PRO A 65 -15.95 1.46 -16.32
N ILE A 66 -17.00 2.28 -16.20
CA ILE A 66 -18.32 1.95 -15.62
C ILE A 66 -18.95 0.60 -16.02
N ASN A 67 -18.64 0.06 -17.20
CA ASN A 67 -19.24 -1.17 -17.74
C ASN A 67 -18.31 -2.40 -17.72
N SER A 68 -17.32 -2.40 -16.84
CA SER A 68 -16.30 -3.45 -16.75
C SER A 68 -16.52 -4.37 -15.53
N SER A 69 -15.84 -5.52 -15.53
CA SER A 69 -15.82 -6.43 -14.39
C SER A 69 -15.18 -5.79 -13.15
N ALA A 70 -15.43 -6.38 -11.97
CA ALA A 70 -14.74 -5.99 -10.74
C ALA A 70 -13.21 -5.94 -10.96
N PRO A 71 -12.52 -4.95 -10.36
CA PRO A 71 -11.09 -4.79 -10.55
C PRO A 71 -10.33 -5.99 -9.98
N ASN A 72 -9.16 -6.24 -10.57
CA ASN A 72 -8.22 -7.20 -10.02
C ASN A 72 -7.74 -6.74 -8.63
N ALA A 73 -7.65 -7.67 -7.69
CA ALA A 73 -7.16 -7.43 -6.34
C ALA A 73 -5.96 -8.32 -6.03
N GLU A 74 -4.88 -7.70 -5.60
CA GLU A 74 -3.64 -8.38 -5.22
C GLU A 74 -3.25 -7.99 -3.81
N VAL A 75 -2.92 -8.97 -2.98
CA VAL A 75 -2.33 -8.73 -1.66
C VAL A 75 -0.81 -8.88 -1.77
N PHE A 76 -0.09 -8.04 -1.03
CA PHE A 76 1.36 -8.08 -0.94
C PHE A 76 1.78 -8.17 0.53
N ILE A 77 2.58 -9.17 0.86
CA ILE A 77 2.97 -9.50 2.24
C ILE A 77 4.49 -9.64 2.32
N CYS A 78 5.13 -8.90 3.22
CA CYS A 78 6.60 -8.87 3.36
C CYS A 78 7.07 -9.05 4.79
N GLY A 79 8.28 -9.60 4.94
CA GLY A 79 8.98 -9.65 6.22
C GLY A 79 8.34 -10.58 7.25
N GLY A 80 8.82 -10.55 8.47
CA GLY A 80 8.53 -11.52 9.50
C GLY A 80 9.71 -12.45 9.76
N THR A 81 9.50 -13.49 10.54
CA THR A 81 10.59 -14.33 11.05
C THR A 81 10.16 -15.78 11.22
N HIS A 82 11.11 -16.64 11.59
CA HIS A 82 10.85 -18.04 11.88
C HIS A 82 9.79 -18.17 12.98
N PRO A 83 8.84 -19.12 12.91
CA PRO A 83 7.77 -19.27 13.91
C PRO A 83 8.26 -19.42 15.36
N TYR A 84 9.48 -19.94 15.55
CA TYR A 84 10.12 -20.08 16.86
C TYR A 84 10.98 -18.89 17.32
N SER A 85 11.03 -17.82 16.54
CA SER A 85 11.91 -16.68 16.84
C SER A 85 11.59 -16.03 18.19
N TYR A 86 10.32 -16.01 18.59
CA TYR A 86 9.92 -15.48 19.88
C TYR A 86 10.39 -16.35 21.05
N GLN A 87 10.25 -17.68 20.98
CA GLN A 87 10.82 -18.55 22.01
C GLN A 87 12.34 -18.35 22.11
N LYS A 88 13.02 -18.25 20.95
CA LYS A 88 14.46 -18.05 20.91
C LYS A 88 14.89 -16.69 21.47
N ALA A 89 14.13 -15.62 21.20
CA ALA A 89 14.40 -14.30 21.77
C ALA A 89 14.34 -14.31 23.30
N ASN A 90 13.37 -15.02 23.89
CA ASN A 90 13.29 -15.23 25.35
C ASN A 90 14.48 -16.02 25.92
N GLU A 91 15.15 -16.83 25.10
CA GLU A 91 16.39 -17.54 25.43
C GLU A 91 17.66 -16.67 25.16
N GLY A 92 17.50 -15.42 24.76
CA GLY A 92 18.60 -14.51 24.39
C GLY A 92 19.16 -14.74 22.97
N MET A 93 18.50 -15.54 22.14
CA MET A 93 18.89 -15.84 20.76
C MET A 93 17.97 -15.17 19.74
N PHE A 94 18.50 -14.20 18.99
CA PHE A 94 17.73 -13.44 18.01
C PHE A 94 17.93 -14.00 16.60
N LEU A 95 16.93 -14.73 16.09
CA LEU A 95 16.98 -15.31 14.74
C LEU A 95 16.84 -14.23 13.65
N GLU A 96 17.47 -14.45 12.50
CA GLU A 96 17.34 -13.56 11.34
C GLU A 96 15.89 -13.48 10.84
N ALA A 97 15.40 -12.26 10.61
CA ALA A 97 14.17 -12.02 9.89
C ALA A 97 14.32 -12.38 8.40
N THR A 98 13.20 -12.54 7.71
CA THR A 98 13.20 -12.86 6.29
C THR A 98 13.28 -11.60 5.41
N ARG A 99 13.78 -11.79 4.19
CA ARG A 99 13.65 -10.83 3.07
C ARG A 99 12.45 -11.16 2.18
N SER A 100 11.82 -12.30 2.37
CA SER A 100 10.79 -12.76 1.45
C SER A 100 9.55 -11.88 1.52
N CYS A 101 9.03 -11.61 0.34
CA CYS A 101 7.75 -11.00 0.07
C CYS A 101 6.95 -11.92 -0.86
N GLY A 102 5.64 -11.90 -0.75
CA GLY A 102 4.77 -12.63 -1.68
C GLY A 102 3.60 -11.79 -2.14
N ARG A 103 3.27 -11.93 -3.41
CA ARG A 103 2.07 -11.40 -4.04
C ARG A 103 1.09 -12.54 -4.28
N LEU A 104 -0.19 -12.26 -4.09
CA LEU A 104 -1.26 -13.17 -4.42
C LEU A 104 -2.41 -12.40 -5.06
N ASN A 105 -2.72 -12.75 -6.31
CA ASN A 105 -3.94 -12.30 -6.94
C ASN A 105 -5.13 -13.08 -6.36
N ILE A 106 -5.88 -12.43 -5.47
CA ILE A 106 -6.98 -13.05 -4.73
C ILE A 106 -8.26 -13.21 -5.58
N THR A 107 -8.36 -12.45 -6.67
CA THR A 107 -9.46 -12.52 -7.65
C THR A 107 -9.21 -13.48 -8.80
N SER A 108 -7.97 -13.98 -8.97
CA SER A 108 -7.63 -14.99 -9.99
C SER A 108 -8.45 -16.27 -9.80
N ALA A 109 -8.80 -16.97 -10.87
CA ALA A 109 -9.43 -18.29 -10.79
C ALA A 109 -8.48 -19.35 -10.17
N ASN A 110 -7.18 -19.26 -10.45
CA ASN A 110 -6.13 -20.12 -9.92
C ASN A 110 -5.07 -19.21 -9.26
N PRO A 111 -5.17 -18.98 -7.94
CA PRO A 111 -4.34 -18.01 -7.25
C PRO A 111 -3.04 -18.70 -6.82
N GLU A 112 -1.90 -18.14 -7.19
CA GLU A 112 -0.58 -18.66 -6.84
C GLU A 112 0.27 -17.55 -6.19
N TRP A 113 1.12 -17.94 -5.24
CA TRP A 113 2.04 -17.00 -4.60
C TRP A 113 3.24 -16.74 -5.50
N GLU A 114 3.38 -15.49 -5.92
CA GLU A 114 4.59 -15.00 -6.58
C GLU A 114 5.53 -14.44 -5.52
N MET A 115 6.72 -15.03 -5.39
CA MET A 115 7.66 -14.72 -4.32
C MET A 115 8.84 -13.89 -4.82
N GLU A 116 9.23 -12.88 -4.04
CA GLU A 116 10.41 -12.05 -4.29
C GLU A 116 11.12 -11.69 -2.98
N GLU A 117 12.32 -11.11 -3.08
CA GLU A 117 13.08 -10.66 -1.89
C GLU A 117 13.22 -9.15 -1.86
N MET A 118 12.76 -8.51 -0.77
CA MET A 118 13.10 -7.12 -0.51
C MET A 118 14.61 -6.97 -0.18
N PRO A 119 15.23 -5.79 -0.38
CA PRO A 119 16.67 -5.59 -0.17
C PRO A 119 17.14 -5.89 1.27
N LEU A 120 16.28 -5.69 2.27
CA LEU A 120 16.64 -5.74 3.69
C LEU A 120 15.70 -6.67 4.45
N ARG A 121 16.25 -7.53 5.33
CA ARG A 121 15.48 -8.36 6.26
C ARG A 121 14.69 -7.48 7.21
N ARG A 122 13.44 -7.84 7.50
CA ARG A 122 12.59 -7.01 8.35
C ARG A 122 11.56 -7.83 9.11
N VAL A 123 11.55 -7.72 10.44
CA VAL A 123 10.43 -8.04 11.34
C VAL A 123 9.91 -6.74 11.93
N MET A 124 8.60 -6.63 12.18
CA MET A 124 7.92 -5.39 12.60
C MET A 124 8.08 -4.24 11.61
N GLY A 125 8.12 -4.56 10.32
CA GLY A 125 8.09 -3.54 9.29
C GLY A 125 6.68 -3.00 9.12
N ASP A 126 6.53 -1.69 8.97
CA ASP A 126 5.29 -1.05 8.53
C ASP A 126 5.27 -0.97 7.00
N MET A 127 4.10 -1.20 6.39
CA MET A 127 3.84 -0.97 4.96
C MET A 127 2.74 0.06 4.77
N ILE A 128 3.05 1.13 4.04
CA ILE A 128 2.11 2.22 3.71
C ILE A 128 1.98 2.32 2.20
N LEU A 129 0.74 2.32 1.70
CA LEU A 129 0.43 2.68 0.33
C LEU A 129 0.61 4.18 0.13
N LEU A 130 1.45 4.55 -0.83
CA LEU A 130 1.59 5.92 -1.28
C LEU A 130 0.49 6.25 -2.30
N PRO A 131 0.10 7.52 -2.43
CA PRO A 131 -0.86 7.94 -3.45
C PRO A 131 -0.43 7.67 -4.89
N THR A 132 0.87 7.41 -5.10
CA THR A 132 1.46 7.00 -6.37
C THR A 132 1.07 5.57 -6.77
N GLY A 133 0.63 4.78 -5.80
CA GLY A 133 0.44 3.34 -5.92
C GLY A 133 1.61 2.51 -5.41
N ASP A 134 2.75 3.15 -5.10
CA ASP A 134 3.91 2.47 -4.53
C ASP A 134 3.67 2.09 -3.06
N VAL A 135 4.47 1.16 -2.55
CA VAL A 135 4.43 0.74 -1.15
C VAL A 135 5.71 1.16 -0.44
N LEU A 136 5.59 2.03 0.55
CA LEU A 136 6.69 2.37 1.45
C LEU A 136 6.80 1.31 2.55
N ILE A 137 7.96 0.66 2.65
CA ILE A 137 8.30 -0.33 3.67
C ILE A 137 9.39 0.23 4.59
N MET A 138 9.13 0.25 5.89
CA MET A 138 10.09 0.80 6.86
C MET A 138 9.89 0.27 8.28
N ASN A 139 10.63 0.81 9.24
CA ASN A 139 10.65 0.38 10.64
C ASN A 139 11.05 -1.10 10.83
N GLY A 140 11.14 -1.54 12.07
CA GLY A 140 11.44 -2.92 12.39
C GLY A 140 12.93 -3.22 12.52
N ALA A 141 13.23 -4.51 12.61
CA ALA A 141 14.53 -5.06 12.95
C ALA A 141 14.96 -6.16 11.98
N ARG A 142 16.26 -6.43 11.91
CA ARG A 142 16.83 -7.52 11.12
C ARG A 142 16.74 -8.86 11.84
N LYS A 143 16.66 -8.87 13.18
CA LYS A 143 16.67 -10.10 13.98
C LYS A 143 15.69 -10.04 15.14
N GLY A 144 15.21 -11.22 15.53
CA GLY A 144 14.29 -11.42 16.64
C GLY A 144 12.82 -11.43 16.21
N SER A 145 11.95 -10.99 17.10
CA SER A 145 10.48 -11.02 16.95
C SER A 145 9.84 -9.79 17.57
N ALA A 146 8.55 -9.60 17.30
CA ALA A 146 7.74 -8.63 18.02
C ALA A 146 7.54 -9.04 19.48
N GLY A 147 7.60 -8.04 20.37
CA GLY A 147 7.61 -8.23 21.81
C GLY A 147 8.56 -7.23 22.48
N TRP A 148 8.54 -7.19 23.81
CA TRP A 148 9.38 -6.27 24.58
C TRP A 148 10.83 -6.79 24.60
N ASN A 149 11.75 -6.02 24.02
CA ASN A 149 13.19 -6.36 23.96
C ASN A 149 13.50 -7.66 23.19
N ASP A 150 12.56 -8.15 22.37
CA ASP A 150 12.69 -9.41 21.64
C ASP A 150 13.31 -9.24 20.23
N ALA A 151 13.78 -8.04 19.90
CA ALA A 151 14.39 -7.74 18.61
C ALA A 151 15.64 -6.86 18.76
N ILE A 152 16.60 -7.10 17.86
CA ILE A 152 17.86 -6.36 17.79
C ILE A 152 18.16 -5.98 16.34
N ASP A 153 19.19 -5.16 16.15
CA ASP A 153 19.65 -4.71 14.83
C ASP A 153 18.55 -3.96 14.05
N PRO A 154 18.18 -2.74 14.49
CA PRO A 154 17.11 -1.97 13.87
C PRO A 154 17.38 -1.66 12.39
N VAL A 155 16.35 -1.74 11.56
CA VAL A 155 16.43 -1.37 10.15
C VAL A 155 16.11 0.11 9.99
N LEU A 156 17.14 0.90 9.81
CA LEU A 156 17.04 2.37 9.68
C LEU A 156 16.75 2.86 8.27
N ILE A 157 16.75 1.97 7.28
CA ILE A 157 16.68 2.29 5.86
C ILE A 157 15.30 1.89 5.33
N PRO A 158 14.45 2.86 4.89
CA PRO A 158 13.21 2.58 4.19
C PRO A 158 13.48 2.01 2.78
N VAL A 159 12.48 1.31 2.25
CA VAL A 159 12.48 0.81 0.87
C VAL A 159 11.13 1.14 0.25
N ILE A 160 11.12 1.59 -1.00
CA ILE A 160 9.90 1.74 -1.79
C ILE A 160 9.77 0.55 -2.73
N TYR A 161 8.60 -0.07 -2.76
CA TYR A 161 8.25 -1.12 -3.70
C TYR A 161 7.27 -0.57 -4.75
N GLN A 162 7.57 -0.78 -6.02
CA GLN A 162 6.77 -0.35 -7.16
C GLN A 162 6.01 -1.57 -7.71
N PRO A 163 4.69 -1.68 -7.44
CA PRO A 163 3.92 -2.87 -7.83
C PRO A 163 3.52 -2.88 -9.31
N ASP A 164 3.60 -1.72 -9.97
CA ASP A 164 3.17 -1.53 -11.36
C ASP A 164 4.03 -2.36 -12.32
N THR A 165 3.37 -2.84 -13.36
CA THR A 165 4.01 -3.51 -14.49
C THR A 165 4.94 -2.54 -15.21
N ASP A 166 6.00 -3.05 -15.81
CA ASP A 166 6.78 -2.25 -16.75
C ASP A 166 5.94 -1.85 -17.98
N ASP A 167 6.51 -1.04 -18.87
CA ASP A 167 5.85 -0.55 -20.08
C ASP A 167 5.41 -1.69 -21.03
N SER A 168 5.86 -2.93 -20.80
CA SER A 168 5.46 -4.12 -21.55
C SER A 168 4.22 -4.83 -20.97
N GLY A 169 3.68 -4.33 -19.85
CA GLY A 169 2.60 -4.99 -19.11
C GLY A 169 3.07 -6.19 -18.29
N THR A 170 4.38 -6.41 -18.17
CA THR A 170 4.95 -7.50 -17.37
C THR A 170 5.13 -7.05 -15.92
N MET A 171 4.78 -7.93 -14.97
CA MET A 171 4.97 -7.62 -13.55
C MET A 171 6.45 -7.43 -13.24
N LYS A 172 6.77 -6.28 -12.65
CA LYS A 172 8.15 -5.90 -12.33
C LYS A 172 8.59 -6.61 -11.05
N PHE A 173 9.26 -7.75 -11.19
CA PHE A 173 9.92 -8.41 -10.06
C PHE A 173 11.14 -7.60 -9.62
N GLY A 174 11.33 -7.45 -8.30
CA GLY A 174 12.47 -6.72 -7.77
C GLY A 174 12.35 -5.20 -7.92
N GLY A 175 11.13 -4.65 -8.05
CA GLY A 175 10.82 -3.22 -8.11
C GLY A 175 11.08 -2.46 -6.80
N PHE A 176 12.16 -2.80 -6.07
CA PHE A 176 12.53 -2.19 -4.81
C PHE A 176 13.61 -1.13 -4.99
N GLU A 177 13.38 0.04 -4.42
CA GLU A 177 14.35 1.12 -4.36
C GLU A 177 14.72 1.40 -2.90
N VAL A 178 16.02 1.45 -2.61
CA VAL A 178 16.55 1.70 -1.26
C VAL A 178 16.60 3.21 -1.02
N MET A 179 15.94 3.67 0.03
CA MET A 179 15.83 5.09 0.35
C MET A 179 16.96 5.58 1.25
N LYS A 180 17.03 6.89 1.48
CA LYS A 180 17.89 7.47 2.51
C LYS A 180 17.44 7.02 3.90
N GLY A 181 18.37 6.53 4.72
CA GLY A 181 18.10 6.07 6.08
C GLY A 181 17.91 7.20 7.10
N SER A 182 17.25 6.89 8.21
CA SER A 182 17.20 7.69 9.44
C SER A 182 18.27 7.23 10.43
N VAL A 183 18.45 7.94 11.54
CA VAL A 183 19.25 7.51 12.69
C VAL A 183 18.38 7.00 13.85
N ILE A 184 17.06 7.15 13.75
CA ILE A 184 16.11 6.77 14.81
C ILE A 184 15.60 5.35 14.58
N SER A 185 15.85 4.46 15.55
CA SER A 185 15.32 3.10 15.55
C SER A 185 13.84 3.07 15.91
N ARG A 186 13.06 2.31 15.14
CA ARG A 186 11.60 2.20 15.30
C ARG A 186 11.22 0.72 15.33
N LEU A 187 10.95 0.18 16.52
CA LEU A 187 10.69 -1.24 16.74
C LEU A 187 9.24 -1.49 17.20
N TYR A 188 9.01 -2.50 18.04
CA TYR A 188 7.70 -2.84 18.58
C TYR A 188 6.96 -1.63 19.16
N HIS A 189 5.67 -1.48 18.82
CA HIS A 189 4.84 -0.30 19.10
C HIS A 189 5.21 1.00 18.35
N SER A 190 6.04 0.92 17.32
CA SER A 190 6.08 1.98 16.29
C SER A 190 4.80 1.96 15.46
N SER A 191 4.43 3.13 14.96
CA SER A 191 3.44 3.23 13.90
C SER A 191 3.88 4.19 12.81
N ALA A 192 3.27 4.00 11.65
CA ALA A 192 3.51 4.77 10.45
C ALA A 192 2.16 5.18 9.82
N HIS A 193 2.03 6.43 9.41
CA HIS A 193 0.80 6.98 8.83
C HIS A 193 1.09 7.91 7.65
N LEU A 194 0.30 7.79 6.60
CA LEU A 194 0.31 8.73 5.47
C LEU A 194 -0.41 10.03 5.84
N LEU A 195 0.19 11.18 5.53
CA LEU A 195 -0.44 12.49 5.64
C LEU A 195 -1.10 12.94 4.34
N SER A 196 -2.03 13.87 4.44
CA SER A 196 -2.74 14.48 3.30
C SER A 196 -1.83 15.23 2.32
N ASP A 197 -0.61 15.59 2.72
CA ASP A 197 0.38 16.24 1.84
C ASP A 197 1.35 15.25 1.16
N GLY A 198 1.22 13.96 1.47
CA GLY A 198 1.94 12.84 0.86
C GLY A 198 3.14 12.38 1.68
N ARG A 199 3.49 13.09 2.75
CA ARG A 199 4.54 12.66 3.67
C ARG A 199 4.04 11.48 4.49
N ALA A 200 4.94 10.65 4.96
CA ALA A 200 4.62 9.63 5.93
C ALA A 200 5.22 10.02 7.29
N VAL A 201 4.41 9.99 8.33
CA VAL A 201 4.76 10.38 9.70
C VAL A 201 4.77 9.17 10.61
N TYR A 202 5.66 9.21 11.60
CA TYR A 202 5.91 8.10 12.50
C TYR A 202 5.95 8.56 13.95
N ASN A 203 5.47 7.70 14.85
CA ASN A 203 5.50 7.91 16.29
C ASN A 203 6.01 6.64 16.99
N PHE A 204 6.67 6.79 18.13
CA PHE A 204 7.13 5.69 18.97
C PHE A 204 6.69 5.88 20.42
N SER A 205 6.43 4.78 21.13
CA SER A 205 5.88 4.85 22.49
C SER A 205 6.88 5.32 23.55
N THR A 206 8.19 5.08 23.36
CA THR A 206 9.23 5.47 24.34
C THR A 206 10.14 6.59 23.87
N GLU A 207 10.08 6.92 22.57
CA GLU A 207 10.86 7.97 21.92
C GLU A 207 9.84 8.95 21.34
N LEU A 208 9.65 10.11 22.00
CA LEU A 208 8.59 11.08 21.70
C LEU A 208 8.86 11.92 20.44
N SER A 209 9.90 11.57 19.67
CA SER A 209 10.23 12.26 18.43
C SER A 209 9.34 11.82 17.27
N VAL A 210 8.86 12.81 16.53
CA VAL A 210 8.08 12.62 15.31
C VAL A 210 8.97 12.97 14.13
N GLU A 211 9.13 12.04 13.19
CA GLU A 211 9.80 12.33 11.91
C GLU A 211 8.80 12.21 10.77
N ALA A 212 9.08 12.93 9.68
CA ALA A 212 8.37 12.82 8.43
C ALA A 212 9.32 12.34 7.33
N PHE A 213 8.95 11.27 6.63
CA PHE A 213 9.59 10.83 5.40
C PHE A 213 8.95 11.56 4.22
N TYR A 214 9.80 11.98 3.28
CA TYR A 214 9.41 12.66 2.06
C TYR A 214 9.68 11.69 0.89
N PRO A 215 8.64 11.04 0.35
CA PRO A 215 8.83 10.16 -0.81
C PRO A 215 9.37 10.92 -2.02
N PRO A 216 10.04 10.24 -2.98
CA PRO A 216 10.59 10.87 -4.18
C PRO A 216 9.58 11.67 -5.01
N CYS A 217 8.28 11.34 -4.91
CA CYS A 217 7.21 12.10 -5.57
C CYS A 217 7.00 13.52 -4.98
N LEU A 218 7.60 13.84 -3.83
CA LEU A 218 7.58 15.16 -3.21
C LEU A 218 8.89 15.94 -3.39
N ASP A 219 9.85 15.42 -4.16
CA ASP A 219 11.12 16.10 -4.43
C ASP A 219 10.86 17.45 -5.10
N SER A 220 11.51 18.51 -4.62
CA SER A 220 11.33 19.87 -5.13
C SER A 220 11.81 20.06 -6.57
N SER A 221 12.62 19.13 -7.09
CA SER A 221 13.01 19.10 -8.51
C SER A 221 11.87 18.66 -9.44
N ARG A 222 10.80 18.08 -8.91
CA ARG A 222 9.62 17.64 -9.68
C ARG A 222 8.50 18.67 -9.58
N SER A 223 8.00 19.13 -10.73
CA SER A 223 6.79 19.93 -10.78
C SER A 223 5.59 19.13 -10.29
N ARG A 224 4.71 19.76 -9.50
CA ARG A 224 3.52 19.14 -8.94
C ARG A 224 2.27 19.91 -9.36
N PRO A 225 1.15 19.21 -9.57
CA PRO A 225 -0.13 19.87 -9.75
C PRO A 225 -0.47 20.79 -8.57
N SER A 226 -0.95 21.99 -8.88
CA SER A 226 -1.35 23.01 -7.92
C SER A 226 -2.83 23.40 -8.12
N ASN A 227 -3.37 24.21 -7.19
CA ASN A 227 -4.72 24.77 -7.29
C ASN A 227 -5.83 23.72 -7.52
N LEU A 228 -5.78 22.63 -6.75
CA LEU A 228 -6.74 21.52 -6.89
C LEU A 228 -8.15 21.88 -6.41
N TRP A 229 -9.12 21.66 -7.29
CA TRP A 229 -10.54 21.79 -7.00
C TRP A 229 -11.34 20.57 -7.47
N ILE A 230 -12.36 20.17 -6.72
CA ILE A 230 -13.32 19.12 -7.12
C ILE A 230 -14.69 19.76 -7.29
N SER A 231 -15.36 19.52 -8.43
CA SER A 231 -16.59 20.23 -8.80
C SER A 231 -17.82 19.86 -7.96
N ALA A 232 -17.84 18.64 -7.41
CA ALA A 232 -18.85 18.20 -6.44
C ALA A 232 -18.39 18.56 -5.02
N GLY A 233 -19.34 18.79 -4.10
CA GLY A 233 -19.10 19.17 -2.71
C GLY A 233 -18.33 18.11 -1.89
N THR A 234 -18.66 17.97 -0.61
CA THR A 234 -17.95 17.02 0.28
C THR A 234 -18.56 15.62 0.33
N GLU A 235 -19.71 15.42 -0.33
CA GLU A 235 -20.48 14.17 -0.30
C GLU A 235 -20.72 13.65 -1.71
N PHE A 236 -20.56 12.34 -1.86
CA PHE A 236 -20.56 11.66 -3.14
C PHE A 236 -21.41 10.39 -3.06
N GLY A 237 -22.35 10.25 -3.99
CA GLY A 237 -23.06 8.99 -4.22
C GLY A 237 -22.25 8.02 -5.08
N ASN A 238 -22.54 6.72 -4.97
CA ASN A 238 -21.91 5.70 -5.83
C ASN A 238 -22.14 6.03 -7.31
N MET A 239 -21.12 5.80 -8.15
CA MET A 239 -21.17 6.09 -9.59
C MET A 239 -21.42 7.57 -9.94
N GLN A 240 -21.42 8.47 -8.96
CA GLN A 240 -21.56 9.89 -9.23
C GLN A 240 -20.34 10.36 -10.01
N LYS A 241 -20.63 11.06 -11.09
CA LYS A 241 -19.64 11.73 -11.92
C LYS A 241 -19.14 12.99 -11.23
N PHE A 242 -17.84 13.24 -11.26
CA PHE A 242 -17.25 14.48 -10.76
C PHE A 242 -16.05 14.89 -11.58
N GLU A 243 -15.74 16.18 -11.56
CA GLU A 243 -14.57 16.73 -12.24
C GLU A 243 -13.53 17.12 -11.21
N VAL A 244 -12.27 16.83 -11.53
CA VAL A 244 -11.12 17.31 -10.78
C VAL A 244 -10.36 18.30 -11.64
N ASN A 245 -10.23 19.52 -11.15
CA ASN A 245 -9.46 20.59 -11.77
C ASN A 245 -8.11 20.75 -11.09
N PHE A 246 -7.07 20.95 -11.88
CA PHE A 246 -5.73 21.26 -11.37
C PHE A 246 -4.96 22.14 -12.36
N GLN A 247 -3.90 22.75 -11.86
CA GLN A 247 -2.93 23.51 -12.66
C GLN A 247 -1.59 22.78 -12.71
N TYR A 248 -0.91 22.83 -13.86
CA TYR A 248 0.41 22.26 -14.07
C TYR A 248 1.19 23.14 -15.05
N GLU A 249 2.37 23.60 -14.64
CA GLU A 249 3.13 24.67 -15.32
C GLU A 249 3.86 24.19 -16.58
N ILE A 250 4.19 22.89 -16.68
CA ILE A 250 4.80 22.31 -17.87
C ILE A 250 3.68 21.96 -18.85
N MET A 251 3.79 22.43 -20.11
CA MET A 251 2.86 22.00 -21.16
C MET A 251 2.95 20.48 -21.32
N VAL A 252 1.90 19.79 -20.89
CA VAL A 252 1.72 18.38 -21.23
C VAL A 252 1.11 18.39 -22.63
N TYR A 253 1.88 18.00 -23.64
CA TYR A 253 1.31 17.71 -24.96
C TYR A 253 0.43 16.46 -24.82
N LEU A 254 -0.83 16.66 -24.43
CA LEU A 254 -1.82 15.59 -24.34
C LEU A 254 -2.25 15.21 -25.76
N GLY A 255 -1.66 14.16 -26.31
CA GLY A 255 -2.17 13.47 -27.49
C GLY A 255 -3.52 12.79 -27.19
N LYS A 256 -4.25 12.38 -28.24
CA LYS A 256 -5.53 11.65 -28.12
C LYS A 256 -5.48 10.37 -27.25
N ASN A 257 -4.29 9.84 -26.97
CA ASN A 257 -4.06 8.61 -26.20
C ASN A 257 -3.40 8.83 -24.83
N ASP A 258 -3.29 10.08 -24.35
CA ASP A 258 -2.56 10.38 -23.10
C ASP A 258 -3.39 10.25 -21.82
N ASN A 259 -4.60 9.69 -21.89
CA ASN A 259 -5.43 9.41 -20.73
C ASN A 259 -4.73 8.49 -19.70
N GLU A 260 -3.76 7.67 -20.13
CA GLU A 260 -3.01 6.77 -19.24
C GLU A 260 -1.92 7.47 -18.41
N LYS A 261 -1.51 8.69 -18.79
CA LYS A 261 -0.42 9.43 -18.12
C LYS A 261 -0.85 10.16 -16.85
N ILE A 262 -2.16 10.37 -16.67
CA ILE A 262 -2.72 11.08 -15.50
C ILE A 262 -3.56 10.11 -14.68
N LYS A 263 -3.00 9.72 -13.53
CA LYS A 263 -3.71 8.91 -12.54
C LYS A 263 -4.38 9.82 -11.52
N VAL A 264 -5.67 9.61 -11.25
CA VAL A 264 -6.38 10.23 -10.13
C VAL A 264 -6.58 9.17 -9.06
N THR A 265 -6.07 9.42 -7.85
CA THR A 265 -6.16 8.45 -6.76
C THR A 265 -7.03 8.94 -5.61
N MET A 266 -7.79 8.01 -5.03
CA MET A 266 -8.46 8.18 -3.73
C MET A 266 -7.75 7.33 -2.70
N VAL A 267 -7.40 7.93 -1.56
CA VAL A 267 -6.66 7.25 -0.50
C VAL A 267 -7.48 7.22 0.79
N ALA A 268 -7.83 6.02 1.25
CA ALA A 268 -8.40 5.84 2.57
C ALA A 268 -7.26 5.81 3.61
N PRO A 269 -7.30 6.67 4.65
CA PRO A 269 -6.28 6.68 5.69
C PRO A 269 -6.33 5.37 6.51
N SER A 270 -5.18 5.01 7.09
CA SER A 270 -5.06 3.81 7.92
C SER A 270 -5.29 4.09 9.40
N PHE A 271 -5.74 3.06 10.11
CA PHE A 271 -5.47 2.92 11.54
C PHE A 271 -4.31 1.94 11.70
N THR A 272 -3.18 2.39 12.24
CA THR A 272 -1.94 1.60 12.29
C THR A 272 -1.58 1.23 13.71
N THR A 273 -1.39 -0.07 13.96
CA THR A 273 -0.80 -0.57 15.20
C THR A 273 -0.14 -1.92 14.94
N HIS A 274 0.86 -2.28 15.76
CA HIS A 274 1.52 -3.60 15.68
C HIS A 274 2.01 -3.96 14.27
N SER A 275 2.57 -2.97 13.56
CA SER A 275 3.05 -3.11 12.18
C SER A 275 1.97 -3.54 11.18
N PHE A 276 0.70 -3.23 11.47
CA PHE A 276 -0.40 -3.43 10.53
C PHE A 276 -1.24 -2.17 10.41
N SER A 277 -1.29 -1.64 9.19
CA SER A 277 -2.05 -0.44 8.81
C SER A 277 -3.41 -0.86 8.25
N MET A 278 -4.36 -1.06 9.15
CA MET A 278 -5.71 -1.52 8.84
C MET A 278 -6.48 -0.47 8.03
N ASN A 279 -7.37 -0.92 7.15
CA ASN A 279 -8.26 -0.10 6.31
C ASN A 279 -7.58 0.85 5.31
N GLN A 280 -6.24 0.87 5.23
CA GLN A 280 -5.56 1.62 4.19
C GLN A 280 -5.98 1.12 2.82
N ARG A 281 -6.24 2.04 1.89
CA ARG A 281 -6.66 1.69 0.54
C ARG A 281 -6.30 2.79 -0.43
N VAL A 282 -5.75 2.40 -1.58
CA VAL A 282 -5.57 3.32 -2.71
C VAL A 282 -6.41 2.81 -3.87
N LEU A 283 -7.27 3.68 -4.39
CA LEU A 283 -8.07 3.45 -5.58
C LEU A 283 -7.52 4.34 -6.69
N VAL A 284 -7.11 3.74 -7.80
CA VAL A 284 -6.81 4.49 -9.03
C VAL A 284 -8.12 4.57 -9.79
N LEU A 285 -8.68 5.77 -9.90
CA LEU A 285 -9.98 5.97 -10.53
C LEU A 285 -9.89 5.81 -12.04
N ALA A 286 -10.93 5.23 -12.63
CA ALA A 286 -11.14 5.30 -14.07
C ALA A 286 -11.35 6.77 -14.46
N ASN A 287 -10.56 7.26 -15.42
CA ASN A 287 -10.76 8.56 -16.02
C ASN A 287 -11.55 8.42 -17.33
N ASP A 288 -12.45 9.36 -17.60
CA ASP A 288 -13.26 9.42 -18.83
C ASP A 288 -12.72 10.45 -19.83
N GLY A 289 -11.55 11.00 -19.52
CA GLY A 289 -10.83 11.95 -20.36
C GLY A 289 -10.13 13.04 -19.56
N VAL A 290 -9.05 13.55 -20.15
CA VAL A 290 -8.34 14.74 -19.68
C VAL A 290 -8.59 15.87 -20.68
N ARG A 291 -9.05 17.02 -20.20
CA ARG A 291 -9.28 18.22 -21.02
C ARG A 291 -8.38 19.35 -20.56
N GLN A 292 -7.52 19.84 -21.44
CA GLN A 292 -6.80 21.09 -21.24
C GLN A 292 -7.74 22.27 -21.54
N VAL A 293 -7.80 23.24 -20.62
CA VAL A 293 -8.73 24.39 -20.70
C VAL A 293 -8.01 25.72 -20.77
N SER A 294 -6.74 25.76 -20.33
CA SER A 294 -5.83 26.87 -20.57
C SER A 294 -4.42 26.31 -20.77
N ALA A 295 -3.43 27.18 -21.02
CA ALA A 295 -2.03 26.75 -21.13
C ALA A 295 -1.55 25.91 -19.94
N VAL A 296 -2.11 26.13 -18.74
CA VAL A 296 -1.68 25.47 -17.50
C VAL A 296 -2.80 24.77 -16.75
N SER A 297 -4.06 24.82 -17.22
CA SER A 297 -5.21 24.28 -16.48
C SER A 297 -5.82 23.07 -17.17
N TYR A 298 -6.12 22.04 -16.37
CA TYR A 298 -6.64 20.77 -16.84
C TYR A 298 -7.84 20.33 -16.00
N TYR A 299 -8.75 19.58 -16.63
CA TYR A 299 -9.84 18.87 -15.96
C TYR A 299 -9.69 17.38 -16.25
N VAL A 300 -9.89 16.56 -15.22
CA VAL A 300 -10.07 15.12 -15.36
C VAL A 300 -11.46 14.76 -14.90
N GLU A 301 -12.15 14.01 -15.74
CA GLU A 301 -13.46 13.50 -15.43
C GLU A 301 -13.33 12.10 -14.81
N CYS A 302 -13.90 11.93 -13.63
CA CYS A 302 -13.81 10.70 -12.85
C CYS A 302 -15.19 10.26 -12.34
N TYR A 303 -15.25 9.00 -11.91
CA TYR A 303 -16.44 8.45 -11.27
C TYR A 303 -16.12 7.96 -9.87
N VAL A 304 -17.07 8.19 -8.96
CA VAL A 304 -17.04 7.59 -7.63
C VAL A 304 -17.17 6.06 -7.80
N PRO A 305 -16.41 5.25 -7.04
CA PRO A 305 -16.45 3.80 -7.15
C PRO A 305 -17.87 3.23 -7.02
N ALA A 306 -18.13 2.14 -7.74
CA ALA A 306 -19.49 1.61 -7.91
C ALA A 306 -20.12 1.04 -6.65
N THR A 307 -19.30 0.54 -5.72
CA THR A 307 -19.77 -0.21 -4.56
C THR A 307 -19.03 0.22 -3.30
N ALA A 308 -19.69 0.06 -2.16
CA ALA A 308 -19.07 0.23 -0.85
C ALA A 308 -17.95 -0.79 -0.58
N ALA A 309 -17.92 -1.92 -1.29
CA ALA A 309 -16.82 -2.88 -1.19
C ALA A 309 -15.53 -2.35 -1.82
N LEU A 310 -15.65 -1.55 -2.90
CA LEU A 310 -14.51 -0.86 -3.53
C LEU A 310 -14.07 0.34 -2.69
N ALA A 311 -15.01 1.19 -2.31
CA ALA A 311 -14.77 2.36 -1.46
C ALA A 311 -15.71 2.34 -0.26
N PRO A 312 -15.30 1.76 0.88
CA PRO A 312 -16.07 1.81 2.11
C PRO A 312 -16.44 3.24 2.48
N PRO A 313 -17.66 3.48 3.01
CA PRO A 313 -18.08 4.81 3.45
C PRO A 313 -17.11 5.38 4.48
N GLY A 314 -16.66 6.61 4.25
CA GLY A 314 -15.71 7.27 5.13
C GLY A 314 -15.01 8.44 4.43
N TYR A 315 -14.08 9.05 5.14
CA TYR A 315 -13.25 10.11 4.59
C TYR A 315 -12.08 9.53 3.80
N TYR A 316 -11.89 10.06 2.59
CA TYR A 316 -10.72 9.82 1.77
C TYR A 316 -9.87 11.08 1.79
N LEU A 317 -8.56 10.93 1.77
CA LEU A 317 -7.66 12.06 1.63
C LEU A 317 -8.00 12.76 0.31
N LYS A 318 -8.28 14.06 0.39
CA LYS A 318 -8.43 14.91 -0.79
C LYS A 318 -7.15 14.73 -1.61
N PRO A 319 -7.24 14.51 -2.93
CA PRO A 319 -6.05 14.44 -3.77
C PRO A 319 -5.18 15.70 -3.52
N PRO A 320 -3.86 15.58 -3.55
CA PRO A 320 -3.08 16.43 -4.45
C PRO A 320 -2.25 15.57 -5.41
N PHE A 321 -2.53 14.27 -5.47
CA PHE A 321 -1.60 13.29 -5.99
C PHE A 321 -2.03 12.79 -7.36
N TYR A 322 -1.62 13.52 -8.38
CA TYR A 322 -1.44 12.92 -9.69
C TYR A 322 0.00 12.49 -9.78
N THR A 323 0.24 11.21 -10.03
CA THR A 323 1.51 10.79 -10.60
C THR A 323 1.41 10.97 -12.10
N TRP A 324 2.17 11.92 -12.61
CA TRP A 324 2.59 11.85 -14.00
C TRP A 324 3.66 10.76 -14.06
N SER A 325 3.35 9.62 -14.69
CA SER A 325 4.39 8.69 -15.11
C SER A 325 5.08 9.33 -16.30
N GLY A 326 6.09 10.14 -16.00
CA GLY A 326 6.88 10.77 -17.03
C GLY A 326 7.51 9.74 -17.93
N LEU A 327 7.07 9.71 -19.18
CA LEU A 327 8.02 9.47 -20.26
C LEU A 327 8.90 10.71 -20.30
N ASP A 328 10.19 10.54 -20.05
CA ASP A 328 11.19 11.48 -20.51
C ASP A 328 10.95 11.72 -22.01
N LEU A 329 10.53 12.93 -22.35
CA LEU A 329 10.61 13.41 -23.72
C LEU A 329 11.82 14.33 -23.79
N THR A 330 12.89 13.73 -24.30
CA THR A 330 14.20 14.26 -24.75
C THR A 330 15.17 14.75 -23.69
#